data_AF-A0ABD0PDC2-F1
#
_entry.id   AF-A0ABD0PDC2-F1
#
_cell.length_a   1.000
_cell.length_b   1.000
_cell.length_c   1.000
_cell.angle_alpha   90.00
_cell.angle_beta   90.00
_cell.angle_gamma   90.00
#
_symmetry.space_group_name_H-M   'P 1'
#
loop_
_entity.id
_entity.type
_entity.pdbx_description
1 polymer ?
#
loop_
_entity_poly.entity_id
_entity_poly.type
_entity_poly.pdbx_seq_one_letter_code
_entity_poly.pdbx_strand_id
1 'polypeptide(L)'
;SPEPPELTDPGPVKEGQRVVLNCTARIGCPSDRPRLVWKWERGDRDGSSVHGDTELQRDAGQLPVLRTSLTFTVPQHTNPRVRCELEYPNNNRRSSATREILVH
;
A
#
# COMPACT_ATOMS: atom_id res chain seq x y z
N SER A 1 10.47 15.52 -3.31
CA SER A 1 9.45 14.48 -3.03
C SER A 1 10.16 13.26 -2.48
N PRO A 2 9.64 12.53 -1.49
CA PRO A 2 10.23 11.26 -1.03
C PRO A 2 10.21 10.20 -2.14
N GLU A 3 10.99 9.14 -1.97
CA GLU A 3 10.97 7.99 -2.88
C GLU A 3 9.55 7.36 -2.88
N PRO A 4 9.00 6.96 -4.04
CA PRO A 4 7.73 6.25 -4.09
C PRO A 4 7.80 4.92 -3.33
N PRO A 5 6.75 4.52 -2.61
CA PRO A 5 6.69 3.18 -2.04
C PRO A 5 6.65 2.10 -3.13
N GLU A 6 7.06 0.90 -2.78
CA GLU A 6 6.97 -0.30 -3.62
C GLU A 6 5.68 -1.07 -3.27
N LEU A 7 4.92 -1.45 -4.30
CA LEU A 7 3.69 -2.25 -4.15
C LEU A 7 3.91 -3.66 -4.70
N THR A 8 3.52 -4.67 -3.94
CA THR A 8 3.52 -6.05 -4.46
C THR A 8 2.54 -6.23 -5.61
N ASP A 9 2.89 -7.10 -6.54
CA ASP A 9 1.99 -7.58 -7.57
C ASP A 9 1.36 -8.91 -7.12
N PRO A 10 0.03 -9.02 -7.00
CA PRO A 10 -0.61 -10.28 -6.64
C PRO A 10 -0.60 -11.30 -7.79
N GLY A 11 -0.20 -10.90 -9.00
CA GLY A 11 -0.33 -11.70 -10.21
C GLY A 11 -1.78 -11.77 -10.71
N PRO A 12 -2.11 -12.77 -11.55
CA PRO A 12 -3.49 -13.01 -11.98
C PRO A 12 -4.40 -13.35 -10.80
N VAL A 13 -5.54 -12.68 -10.69
CA VAL A 13 -6.53 -12.92 -9.62
C VAL A 13 -7.90 -13.24 -10.22
N LYS A 14 -8.74 -13.93 -9.46
CA LYS A 14 -10.13 -14.24 -9.86
C LYS A 14 -11.13 -13.50 -8.99
N GLU A 15 -12.33 -13.26 -9.52
CA GLU A 15 -13.45 -12.72 -8.74
C GLU A 15 -13.70 -13.56 -7.48
N GLY A 16 -13.97 -12.90 -6.35
CA GLY A 16 -14.22 -13.55 -5.06
C GLY A 16 -12.97 -14.10 -4.36
N GLN A 17 -11.79 -14.05 -5.00
CA GLN A 17 -10.53 -14.44 -4.35
C GLN A 17 -10.15 -13.43 -3.27
N ARG A 18 -9.71 -13.90 -2.10
CA ARG A 18 -9.11 -13.04 -1.07
C ARG A 18 -7.62 -12.84 -1.38
N VAL A 19 -7.19 -11.59 -1.47
CA VAL A 19 -5.82 -11.21 -1.83
C VAL A 19 -5.22 -10.27 -0.80
N VAL A 20 -3.89 -10.29 -0.69
CA VAL A 20 -3.12 -9.41 0.20
C VAL A 20 -2.09 -8.67 -0.63
N LEU A 21 -2.11 -7.35 -0.57
CA LEU A 21 -1.07 -6.49 -1.11
C LEU A 21 -0.21 -5.96 0.02
N ASN A 22 1.08 -5.83 -0.23
CA ASN A 22 2.00 -5.16 0.66
C ASN A 22 2.52 -3.90 -0.01
N CYS A 23 2.68 -2.87 0.81
CA CYS A 23 3.31 -1.63 0.44
C CYS A 23 4.51 -1.41 1.35
N THR A 24 5.68 -1.14 0.77
CA THR A 24 6.91 -0.91 1.53
C THR A 24 7.60 0.39 1.09
N ALA A 25 8.23 1.08 2.03
CA ALA A 25 9.04 2.26 1.71
C ALA A 25 10.28 2.32 2.58
N ARG A 26 11.45 2.52 1.94
CA ARG A 26 12.68 2.86 2.65
C ARG A 26 12.60 4.32 3.13
N ILE A 27 12.93 4.56 4.39
CA ILE A 27 12.87 5.91 4.97
C ILE A 27 14.26 6.34 5.47
N GLY A 28 14.67 7.55 5.08
CA GLY A 28 15.95 8.11 5.52
C GLY A 28 15.91 8.68 6.94
N CYS A 29 14.75 9.16 7.41
CA CYS A 29 14.61 9.84 8.69
C CYS A 29 13.33 9.39 9.44
N PRO A 30 13.43 8.40 10.36
CA PRO A 30 12.27 7.91 11.11
C PRO A 30 11.64 8.92 12.07
N SER A 31 12.38 9.95 12.52
CA SER A 31 11.86 10.97 13.44
C SER A 31 10.78 11.84 12.82
N ASP A 32 10.71 11.91 11.48
CA ASP A 32 9.64 12.61 10.77
C ASP A 32 8.27 11.91 10.89
N ARG A 33 8.23 10.72 11.52
CA ARG A 33 7.05 9.86 11.72
C ARG A 33 6.23 9.70 10.43
N PRO A 34 6.85 9.27 9.31
CA PRO A 34 6.10 9.00 8.11
C PRO A 34 5.13 7.82 8.30
N ARG A 35 4.08 7.77 7.49
CA ARG A 35 3.09 6.69 7.49
C ARG A 35 2.74 6.25 6.08
N LEU A 36 2.34 4.98 5.93
CA LEU A 36 1.79 4.45 4.68
C LEU A 36 0.27 4.42 4.77
N VAL A 37 -0.40 4.92 3.75
CA VAL A 37 -1.86 5.04 3.69
C VAL A 37 -2.37 4.43 2.40
N TRP A 38 -3.32 3.50 2.51
CA TRP A 38 -4.01 2.93 1.36
C TRP A 38 -5.19 3.79 0.93
N LYS A 39 -5.37 3.93 -0.38
CA LYS A 39 -6.51 4.60 -1.00
C LYS A 39 -7.02 3.78 -2.16
N TRP A 40 -8.32 3.54 -2.18
CA TRP A 40 -9.01 2.96 -3.31
C TRP A 40 -9.28 4.04 -4.36
N GLU A 41 -8.83 3.80 -5.58
CA GLU A 41 -9.21 4.59 -6.75
C GLU A 41 -10.38 3.92 -7.49
N ARG A 42 -10.50 2.59 -7.39
CA ARG A 42 -11.59 1.78 -7.96
C ARG A 42 -11.71 0.43 -7.24
N GLY A 43 -12.91 -0.04 -6.92
CA GLY A 43 -13.17 -1.44 -6.53
C GLY A 43 -13.50 -1.70 -5.06
N ASP A 44 -13.47 -0.70 -4.18
CA ASP A 44 -13.93 -0.83 -2.78
C ASP A 44 -15.41 -0.56 -2.66
N ARG A 45 -16.23 -1.56 -3.02
CA ARG A 45 -17.68 -1.37 -3.10
C ARG A 45 -18.35 -1.22 -1.73
N ASP A 46 -17.77 -1.79 -0.67
CA ASP A 46 -18.42 -1.88 0.65
C ASP A 46 -17.49 -1.52 1.84
N GLY A 47 -16.29 -1.00 1.60
CA GLY A 47 -15.32 -0.75 2.67
C GLY A 47 -14.86 -2.03 3.38
N SER A 48 -15.08 -3.20 2.78
CA SER A 48 -14.77 -4.52 3.35
C SER A 48 -13.27 -4.86 3.31
N SER A 49 -12.47 -3.95 2.77
CA SER A 49 -11.02 -4.04 2.80
C SER A 49 -10.48 -3.83 4.22
N VAL A 50 -9.53 -4.66 4.61
CA VAL A 50 -8.83 -4.57 5.90
C VAL A 50 -7.47 -3.92 5.65
N HIS A 51 -7.24 -2.79 6.30
CA HIS A 51 -6.02 -1.99 6.21
C HIS A 51 -5.15 -2.36 7.41
N GLY A 52 -3.96 -2.88 7.14
CA GLY A 52 -2.97 -3.13 8.18
C GLY A 52 -2.35 -1.84 8.68
N ASP A 53 -1.94 -1.84 9.94
CA ASP A 53 -1.18 -0.73 10.51
C ASP A 53 0.14 -0.51 9.76
N THR A 54 0.69 0.69 9.90
CA THR A 54 2.06 0.95 9.44
C THR A 54 3.04 0.39 10.46
N GLU A 55 3.85 -0.56 10.02
CA GLU A 55 4.92 -1.18 10.80
C GLU A 55 6.28 -0.62 10.38
N LEU A 56 7.20 -0.45 11.34
CA LEU A 56 8.57 0.00 11.09
C LEU A 56 9.55 -1.14 11.35
N GLN A 57 10.15 -1.66 10.29
CA GLN A 57 11.21 -2.66 10.34
C GLN A 57 12.58 -1.97 10.38
N ARG A 58 13.46 -2.47 11.25
CA ARG A 58 14.84 -2.01 11.40
C ARG A 58 15.79 -3.19 11.34
N ASP A 59 16.58 -3.25 10.28
CA ASP A 59 17.64 -4.23 10.11
C ASP A 59 19.00 -3.53 10.25
N ALA A 60 19.93 -4.16 10.97
CA ALA A 60 21.24 -3.59 11.26
C ALA A 60 22.01 -3.31 9.94
N GLY A 61 22.49 -2.07 9.78
CA GLY A 61 23.23 -1.66 8.58
C GLY A 61 22.37 -1.34 7.36
N GLN A 62 21.03 -1.41 7.45
CA GLN A 62 20.11 -1.04 6.37
C GLN A 62 19.27 0.18 6.75
N LEU A 63 18.73 0.86 5.73
CA LEU A 63 17.73 1.90 5.95
C LEU A 63 16.45 1.28 6.56
N PRO A 64 15.81 1.93 7.53
CA PRO A 64 14.54 1.47 8.06
C PRO A 64 13.47 1.39 6.97
N VAL A 65 12.60 0.39 7.07
CA VAL A 65 11.54 0.13 6.09
C VAL A 65 10.20 0.25 6.78
N LEU A 66 9.32 1.08 6.23
CA LEU A 66 7.90 1.04 6.56
C LEU A 66 7.21 -0.05 5.75
N ARG A 67 6.25 -0.72 6.37
CA ARG A 67 5.39 -1.71 5.72
C ARG A 67 3.94 -1.52 6.16
N THR A 68 3.01 -1.77 5.25
CA THR A 68 1.58 -1.97 5.55
C THR A 68 1.02 -3.00 4.57
N SER A 69 -0.12 -3.60 4.91
CA SER A 69 -0.84 -4.53 4.05
C SER A 69 -2.25 -4.06 3.77
N LEU A 70 -2.78 -4.37 2.59
CA LEU A 70 -4.19 -4.24 2.25
C LEU A 70 -4.73 -5.63 1.93
N THR A 71 -5.73 -6.08 2.68
CA THR A 71 -6.41 -7.34 2.42
C THR A 71 -7.82 -7.07 1.93
N PHE A 72 -8.23 -7.69 0.83
CA PHE A 72 -9.58 -7.52 0.28
C PHE A 72 -10.02 -8.75 -0.51
N THR A 73 -11.31 -8.82 -0.79
CA THR A 73 -11.90 -9.81 -1.70
C THR A 73 -12.07 -9.17 -3.07
N VAL A 74 -11.59 -9.83 -4.12
CA VAL A 74 -11.64 -9.29 -5.49
C VAL A 74 -13.10 -9.05 -5.92
N PRO A 75 -13.47 -7.81 -6.26
CA PRO A 75 -14.83 -7.45 -6.65
C PRO A 75 -15.19 -8.04 -8.01
N GLN A 76 -16.49 -8.22 -8.23
CA GLN A 76 -17.02 -8.69 -9.51
C GLN A 76 -17.06 -7.57 -10.55
N HIS A 77 -16.78 -7.94 -11.81
CA HIS A 77 -16.92 -7.11 -13.00
C HIS A 77 -16.11 -5.80 -12.96
N THR A 78 -15.02 -5.74 -12.21
CA THR A 78 -14.21 -4.54 -12.07
C THR A 78 -12.76 -4.88 -11.73
N ASN A 79 -11.82 -4.40 -12.53
CA ASN A 79 -10.40 -4.42 -12.19
C ASN A 79 -10.13 -3.42 -11.05
N PRO A 80 -9.72 -3.90 -9.86
CA PRO A 80 -9.48 -3.02 -8.73
C PRO A 80 -8.24 -2.15 -8.96
N ARG A 81 -8.29 -0.91 -8.48
CA ARG A 81 -7.18 0.03 -8.57
C ARG A 81 -6.93 0.67 -7.22
N VAL A 82 -5.75 0.42 -6.68
CA VAL A 82 -5.32 0.84 -5.34
C VAL A 82 -4.09 1.72 -5.43
N ARG A 83 -3.99 2.66 -4.50
CA ARG A 83 -2.83 3.53 -4.32
C ARG A 83 -2.35 3.39 -2.88
N CYS A 84 -1.03 3.27 -2.72
CA CYS A 84 -0.38 3.43 -1.43
C CYS A 84 0.38 4.76 -1.42
N GLU A 85 0.11 5.60 -0.44
CA GLU A 85 0.77 6.89 -0.24
C GLU A 85 1.72 6.83 0.94
N LEU A 86 2.94 7.32 0.75
CA LEU A 86 3.88 7.63 1.82
C LEU A 86 3.71 9.09 2.20
N GLU A 87 3.25 9.35 3.41
CA GLU A 87 2.96 10.69 3.92
C GLU A 87 3.95 11.08 5.01
N TYR A 88 4.50 12.30 4.93
CA TYR A 88 5.27 12.94 6.00
C TYR A 88 4.44 14.08 6.59
N PRO A 89 3.70 13.85 7.70
CA PRO A 89 2.70 14.80 8.21
C PRO A 89 3.29 16.17 8.55
N ASN A 90 4.52 16.19 9.10
CA ASN A 90 5.14 17.40 9.64
C ASN A 90 5.59 18.41 8.56
N ASN A 91 5.77 17.97 7.32
CA ASN A 91 6.26 18.83 6.23
C ASN A 91 5.48 18.68 4.92
N ASN A 92 4.32 18.03 4.96
CA ASN A 92 3.39 17.85 3.83
C ASN A 92 4.04 17.23 2.57
N ARG A 93 5.17 16.54 2.73
CA ARG A 93 5.81 15.80 1.63
C ARG A 93 5.11 14.46 1.47
N ARG A 94 4.85 14.07 0.22
CA ARG A 94 4.21 12.79 -0.10
C ARG A 94 4.76 12.18 -1.37
N SER A 95 4.73 10.86 -1.45
CA SER A 95 4.92 10.10 -2.69
C SER A 95 3.88 8.97 -2.72
N SER A 96 3.68 8.36 -3.88
CA SER A 96 2.69 7.30 -4.01
C SER A 96 3.04 6.31 -5.10
N ALA A 97 2.57 5.08 -4.93
CA ALA A 97 2.52 4.08 -5.99
C ALA A 97 1.07 3.63 -6.19
N THR A 98 0.71 3.35 -7.43
CA THR A 98 -0.63 2.89 -7.81
C THR A 98 -0.51 1.56 -8.55
N ARG A 99 -1.43 0.63 -8.28
CA ARG A 99 -1.53 -0.66 -8.93
C ARG A 99 -2.96 -0.88 -9.39
N GLU A 100 -3.11 -1.22 -10.67
CA GLU A 100 -4.32 -1.84 -11.19
C GLU A 100 -4.14 -3.36 -11.18
N ILE A 101 -5.17 -4.07 -10.78
CA ILE A 101 -5.15 -5.52 -10.55
C ILE A 101 -6.07 -6.14 -11.59
N LEU A 102 -5.48 -6.99 -12.43
CA LEU A 102 -6.20 -7.62 -13.54
C LEU A 102 -6.96 -8.85 -13.03
N VAL A 103 -8.28 -8.82 -13.22
CA VAL A 103 -9.18 -9.92 -12.86
C VAL A 103 -9.41 -10.80 -14.09
N HIS A 104 -9.25 -12.12 -13.92
CA HIS A 104 -9.42 -13.14 -14.94
C HIS A 104 -10.54 -14.12 -14.63
#